data_AF-A0A847UD66-F1
#
_entry.id   AF-A0A847UD66-F1
#
_cell.length_a   1.000
_cell.length_b   1.000
_cell.length_c   1.000
_cell.angle_alpha   90.00
_cell.angle_beta   90.00
_cell.angle_gamma   90.00
#
_symmetry.space_group_name_H-M   'P 1'
#
loop_
_entity.id
_entity.type
_entity.pdbx_description
1 polymer ?
#
loop_
_entity_poly.entity_id
_entity_poly.type
_entity_poly.pdbx_seq_one_letter_code
_entity_poly.pdbx_strand_id
1 'polypeptide(L)' 'MREATIRTAHGDDATAERIASALRPDNTDEMATRVDGDEIVTTIDRETTGGLHSTVDDYVVNLRVAAQLADQHTTHTS' A
#
# COMPACT_ATOMS: atom_id res chain seq x y z
N MET A 1 -4.48 -6.57 -20.90
CA MET A 1 -4.45 -6.31 -19.45
C MET A 1 -3.05 -6.61 -18.95
N ARG A 2 -2.47 -5.74 -18.14
CA ARG A 2 -1.17 -5.86 -17.49
C ARG A 2 -1.42 -5.76 -15.99
N GLU A 3 -0.80 -6.64 -15.23
CA GLU A 3 -1.00 -6.78 -13.79
C GLU A 3 0.34 -6.62 -13.08
N ALA A 4 0.33 -6.01 -11.90
CA ALA A 4 1.44 -6.04 -10.95
C ALA A 4 0.91 -6.38 -9.55
N THR A 5 1.70 -7.14 -8.78
CA THR A 5 1.45 -7.37 -7.35
C THR A 5 2.61 -6.84 -6.54
N ILE A 6 2.31 -5.99 -5.57
CA ILE A 6 3.26 -5.45 -4.59
C ILE A 6 2.96 -6.11 -3.24
N ARG A 7 4.00 -6.60 -2.57
CA ARG A 7 3.93 -7.21 -1.24
C ARG A 7 4.96 -6.56 -0.33
N THR A 8 4.53 -6.06 0.83
CA THR A 8 5.42 -5.44 1.81
C THR A 8 5.09 -5.88 3.22
N ALA A 9 6.10 -6.29 3.98
CA ALA A 9 5.97 -6.66 5.39
C ALA A 9 6.13 -5.44 6.31
N HIS A 10 5.32 -5.39 7.36
CA HIS A 10 5.24 -4.29 8.32
C HIS A 10 5.35 -4.74 9.79
N GLY A 11 5.87 -5.95 10.02
CA GLY A 11 6.26 -6.47 11.33
C GLY A 11 5.12 -7.07 12.14
N ASP A 12 3.95 -6.43 12.15
CA ASP A 12 2.74 -6.96 12.78
C ASP A 12 1.46 -6.57 12.03
N ASP A 13 0.40 -7.35 12.27
CA ASP A 13 -0.92 -7.21 11.62
C ASP A 13 -1.58 -5.86 11.93
N ALA A 14 -1.47 -5.35 13.16
CA ALA A 14 -2.08 -4.07 13.52
C ALA A 14 -1.41 -2.89 12.81
N THR A 15 -0.09 -2.96 12.61
CA THR A 15 0.67 -1.99 11.83
C THR A 15 0.29 -2.08 10.34
N ALA A 16 0.20 -3.30 9.79
CA ALA A 16 -0.24 -3.53 8.41
C ALA A 16 -1.67 -3.01 8.15
N GLU A 17 -2.64 -3.28 9.04
CA GLU A 17 -4.01 -2.78 8.96
C GLU A 17 -4.09 -1.24 9.00
N ARG A 18 -3.27 -0.62 9.84
CA ARG A 18 -3.22 0.85 9.95
C ARG A 18 -2.72 1.48 8.66
N ILE A 19 -1.64 0.95 8.08
CA ILE A 19 -1.08 1.43 6.82
C ILE A 19 -2.07 1.18 5.68
N ALA A 20 -2.65 -0.02 5.57
CA ALA A 20 -3.66 -0.34 4.54
C ALA A 20 -4.88 0.59 4.62
N SER A 21 -5.32 0.93 5.83
CA SER A 21 -6.40 1.89 6.06
C SER A 21 -6.05 3.30 5.58
N ALA A 22 -4.79 3.71 5.72
CA ALA A 22 -4.29 4.99 5.25
C ALA A 22 -4.17 5.06 3.71
N LEU A 23 -3.94 3.91 3.04
CA LEU A 23 -3.88 3.82 1.57
C LEU A 23 -5.25 3.78 0.90
N ARG A 24 -6.27 3.28 1.59
CA ARG A 24 -7.63 3.08 1.05
C ARG A 24 -8.20 4.30 0.30
N PRO A 25 -8.02 5.56 0.74
CA PRO A 25 -8.56 6.72 0.03
C PRO A 25 -8.00 6.93 -1.39
N ASP A 26 -6.78 6.49 -1.66
CA ASP A 26 -6.11 6.67 -2.96
C ASP A 26 -6.26 5.44 -3.88
N ASN A 27 -6.78 4.33 -3.35
CA ASN A 27 -7.05 3.14 -4.14
C ASN A 27 -8.20 3.40 -5.11
N THR A 28 -8.00 3.06 -6.38
CA THR A 28 -9.02 3.10 -7.42
C THR A 28 -9.64 1.72 -7.64
N ASP A 29 -10.64 1.61 -8.51
CA ASP A 29 -11.26 0.32 -8.87
C ASP A 29 -10.27 -0.64 -9.55
N GLU A 30 -9.16 -0.12 -10.09
CA GLU A 30 -8.06 -0.90 -10.64
C GLU A 30 -7.08 -1.44 -9.58
N MET A 31 -7.29 -1.12 -8.30
CA MET A 31 -6.42 -1.52 -7.20
C MET A 31 -7.17 -2.36 -6.16
N ALA A 32 -6.64 -3.55 -5.90
CA ALA A 32 -7.13 -4.42 -4.83
C ALA A 32 -6.07 -4.54 -3.74
N THR A 33 -6.29 -3.90 -2.59
CA THR A 33 -5.41 -3.96 -1.42
C THR A 33 -6.02 -4.85 -0.34
N ARG A 34 -5.22 -5.76 0.22
CA ARG A 34 -5.58 -6.61 1.36
C ARG A 34 -4.41 -6.73 2.34
N VAL A 35 -4.73 -7.04 3.59
CA VAL A 35 -3.74 -7.41 4.61
C VAL A 35 -3.71 -8.93 4.75
N ASP A 36 -2.52 -9.49 4.97
CA ASP A 36 -2.25 -10.92 5.13
C ASP A 36 -1.23 -11.10 6.26
N GLY A 37 -1.71 -11.14 7.51
CA GLY A 37 -0.83 -11.07 8.67
C GLY A 37 -0.08 -9.73 8.70
N ASP A 38 1.25 -9.76 8.75
CA ASP A 38 2.06 -8.54 8.75
C ASP A 38 2.32 -7.96 7.35
N GLU A 39 1.76 -8.55 6.29
CA GLU A 39 1.96 -8.08 4.92
C GLU A 39 0.77 -7.29 4.37
N ILE A 40 1.08 -6.25 3.60
CA ILE A 40 0.12 -5.60 2.69
C ILE A 40 0.36 -6.14 1.29
N VAL A 41 -0.71 -6.61 0.66
CA VAL A 41 -0.71 -7.10 -0.72
C VAL A 41 -1.63 -6.24 -1.56
N THR A 42 -1.06 -5.55 -2.55
CA THR A 42 -1.84 -4.77 -3.51
C THR A 42 -1.63 -5.29 -4.93
N THR A 43 -2.74 -5.59 -5.60
CA THR A 43 -2.78 -5.94 -7.03
C THR A 43 -3.28 -4.74 -7.81
N ILE A 44 -2.63 -4.43 -8.93
CA ILE A 44 -2.95 -3.30 -9.79
C ILE A 44 -3.12 -3.79 -11.23
N ASP A 45 -4.29 -3.52 -11.81
CA ASP A 45 -4.65 -3.92 -13.16
C ASP A 45 -4.79 -2.72 -14.10
N ARG A 46 -4.02 -2.69 -15.19
CA ARG A 46 -4.09 -1.60 -16.19
C ARG A 46 -4.10 -2.14 -17.61
N GLU A 47 -4.66 -1.36 -18.53
CA GLU A 47 -4.71 -1.74 -19.94
C GLU A 47 -3.34 -1.67 -20.62
N THR A 48 -2.53 -0.66 -20.24
CA THR A 48 -1.25 -0.36 -20.86
C THR A 48 -0.11 -0.49 -19.87
N THR A 49 1.08 -0.83 -20.35
CA THR A 49 2.30 -0.88 -19.52
C THR A 49 2.66 0.49 -18.94
N GLY A 50 2.45 1.58 -19.70
CA GLY A 50 2.70 2.94 -19.22
C GLY A 50 1.75 3.35 -18.08
N GLY A 51 0.46 3.01 -18.20
CA GLY A 51 -0.51 3.21 -17.13
C GLY A 51 -0.18 2.39 -15.88
N LEU A 52 0.21 1.12 -16.07
CA LEU A 52 0.66 0.26 -14.97
C LEU A 52 1.87 0.87 -14.25
N HIS A 53 2.89 1.31 -14.99
CA HIS A 53 4.09 1.91 -14.43
C HIS A 53 3.76 3.15 -13.59
N SER A 54 2.97 4.08 -14.12
CA SER A 54 2.57 5.29 -13.39
C SER A 54 1.82 4.95 -12.09
N THR A 55 0.89 3.99 -12.15
CA THR A 55 0.08 3.64 -10.98
C THR A 55 0.90 2.91 -9.92
N VAL A 56 1.84 2.06 -10.32
CA VAL A 56 2.78 1.41 -9.41
C VAL A 56 3.66 2.45 -8.72
N ASP A 57 4.18 3.44 -9.47
CA ASP A 57 5.04 4.49 -8.91
C ASP A 57 4.29 5.33 -7.87
N ASP A 58 3.09 5.81 -8.22
CA ASP A 58 2.23 6.58 -7.31
C ASP A 58 1.90 5.77 -6.04
N TYR A 59 1.53 4.50 -6.21
CA TYR A 59 1.19 3.62 -5.09
C TYR A 59 2.38 3.42 -4.14
N VAL A 60 3.59 3.19 -4.66
CA VAL A 60 4.79 2.98 -3.83
C VAL A 60 5.13 4.25 -3.04
N VAL A 61 4.96 5.43 -3.63
CA VAL A 61 5.14 6.71 -2.93
C VAL A 61 4.14 6.84 -1.78
N ASN A 62 2.85 6.59 -2.03
CA ASN A 62 1.80 6.64 -1.00
C ASN A 62 2.06 5.62 0.12
N LEU A 63 2.41 4.37 -0.22
CA LEU A 63 2.76 3.32 0.74
C LEU A 63 3.93 3.73 1.63
N ARG A 64 4.98 4.32 1.06
CA ARG A 64 6.14 4.78 1.82
C ARG A 64 5.75 5.86 2.84
N VAL A 65 4.92 6.82 2.45
CA VAL A 65 4.46 7.89 3.35
C VAL A 65 3.60 7.30 4.47
N ALA A 66 2.65 6.42 4.14
CA ALA A 66 1.80 5.75 5.12
C ALA A 66 2.61 4.93 6.14
N ALA A 67 3.61 4.17 5.67
CA ALA A 67 4.50 3.40 6.53
C ALA A 67 5.34 4.29 7.46
N GLN A 68 5.89 5.40 6.95
CA GLN A 68 6.65 6.35 7.77
C GLN A 68 5.80 6.96 8.88
N LEU A 69 4.55 7.35 8.59
CA LEU A 69 3.65 7.92 9.58
C LEU A 69 3.22 6.88 10.62
N ALA A 70 3.00 5.63 10.22
CA ALA A 70 2.66 4.55 11.16
C ALA A 70 3.79 4.30 12.18
N ASP A 71 5.05 4.39 11.75
CA ASP A 71 6.24 4.19 12.60
C ASP A 71 6.45 5.37 13.57
N GLN A 72 6.23 6.61 13.10
CA GLN A 72 6.39 7.82 13.92
C GLN A 72 5.34 7.94 15.04
N HIS A 73 4.11 7.45 14.82
CA HIS A 73 3.06 7.46 15.85
C HIS A 73 3.38 6.58 17.07
N THR A 74 4.26 5.59 16.94
CA THR A 74 4.73 4.77 18.07
C THR A 74 5.65 5.56 19.00
N THR A 75 6.29 6.64 18.52
CA THR A 75 7.31 7.37 19.30
C THR A 75 6.75 8.56 20.08
N HIS A 76 5.52 9.03 19.79
CA HIS A 76 4.95 10.21 20.46
C HIS A 76 4.20 9.85 21.76
N THR A 77 4.95 9.38 22.76
CA THR A 77 4.44 9.32 24.14
C THR A 77 4.54 10.72 24.75
N SER A 78 3.40 11.34 25.07
CA SER A 78 3.32 12.57 25.88
C SER A 78 3.60 12.29 27.35
#